data_AF-A0A951YWF9-F1
#
_entry.id   AF-A0A951YWF9-F1
#
_cell.length_a   1.000
_cell.length_b   1.000
_cell.length_c   1.000
_cell.angle_alpha   90.00
_cell.angle_beta   90.00
_cell.angle_gamma   90.00
#
_symmetry.space_group_name_H-M   'P 1'
#
loop_
_entity.id
_entity.type
_entity.pdbx_description
1 polymer ?
#
loop_
_entity_poly.entity_id
_entity_poly.type
_entity_poly.pdbx_seq_one_letter_code
_entity_poly.pdbx_strand_id
1 'polypeptide(L)'
;MSGRIMGPYSLEEIGQFEDRTDWERLRREGDYEGPEEFEVDWSRAEIVIPEPKQAISLRVDADVLDFFRAQGKGYQTRMNAVLRAYMEAQKVAG
;
A
#
# COMPACT_ATOMS: atom_id res chain seq x y z
N MET A 1 -22.82 -2.79 9.94
CA MET A 1 -21.52 -2.14 10.16
C MET A 1 -20.99 -1.70 8.80
N SER A 2 -21.24 -0.44 8.41
CA SER A 2 -20.83 0.08 7.11
C SER A 2 -19.60 0.96 7.31
N GLY A 3 -18.45 0.52 6.80
CA GLY A 3 -17.21 1.28 6.83
C GLY A 3 -17.32 2.48 5.89
N ARG A 4 -17.59 3.65 6.45
CA ARG A 4 -17.57 4.92 5.70
C ARG A 4 -16.13 5.19 5.29
N ILE A 5 -15.88 5.18 3.98
CA ILE A 5 -14.62 5.64 3.39
C ILE A 5 -14.44 7.10 3.83
N MET A 6 -13.37 7.41 4.58
CA MET A 6 -13.05 8.79 4.95
C MET A 6 -12.75 9.58 3.68
N GLY A 7 -13.69 10.44 3.29
CA GLY A 7 -13.44 11.48 2.30
C GLY A 7 -12.64 12.63 2.92
N PRO A 8 -12.23 13.63 2.12
CA PRO A 8 -11.64 14.84 2.68
C PRO A 8 -12.72 15.59 3.48
N TYR A 9 -12.56 15.67 4.79
CA TYR A 9 -13.41 16.47 5.67
C TYR A 9 -12.80 17.86 5.85
N SER A 10 -13.65 18.89 5.88
CA SER A 10 -13.24 20.24 6.27
C SER A 10 -13.02 20.32 7.80
N LEU A 11 -12.28 21.34 8.25
CA LEU A 11 -12.00 21.55 9.68
C LEU A 11 -13.28 21.74 10.52
N GLU A 12 -14.30 22.40 9.94
CA GLU A 12 -15.61 22.58 10.60
C GLU A 12 -16.36 21.26 10.76
N GLU A 13 -16.29 20.37 9.77
CA GLU A 13 -16.89 19.04 9.82
C GLU A 13 -16.16 18.13 10.82
N ILE A 14 -14.82 18.19 10.87
CA ILE A 14 -14.01 17.42 11.81
C ILE A 14 -14.34 17.83 13.26
N GLY A 15 -14.53 19.12 13.53
CA GLY A 15 -14.88 19.61 14.87
C GLY A 15 -16.26 19.17 15.37
N GLN A 16 -17.15 18.70 14.48
CA GLN A 16 -18.47 18.18 14.83
C GLN A 16 -18.47 16.66 15.05
N PHE A 17 -17.35 15.98 14.77
CA PHE A 17 -17.30 14.52 14.93
C PHE A 17 -17.16 14.16 16.39
N GLU A 18 -17.94 13.16 16.81
CA GLU A 18 -17.78 12.56 18.12
C GLU A 18 -16.41 11.86 18.18
N ASP A 19 -15.63 12.23 19.20
CA ASP A 19 -14.39 11.55 19.49
C ASP A 19 -14.67 10.11 19.91
N ARG A 20 -14.12 9.15 19.17
CA ARG A 20 -14.27 7.72 19.45
C ARG A 20 -13.13 7.16 20.28
N THR A 21 -12.20 8.02 20.70
CA THR A 21 -11.02 7.62 21.46
C THR A 21 -11.35 7.62 22.94
N ASP A 22 -11.11 6.49 23.60
CA ASP A 22 -11.14 6.42 25.06
C ASP A 22 -9.85 7.01 25.65
N TRP A 23 -9.85 8.33 25.83
CA TRP A 23 -8.68 9.04 26.35
C TRP A 23 -8.36 8.75 27.81
N GLU A 24 -9.37 8.40 28.61
CA GLU A 24 -9.18 8.01 30.01
C GLU A 24 -8.43 6.69 30.11
N ARG A 25 -8.72 5.74 29.21
CA ARG A 25 -7.93 4.53 29.09
C ARG A 25 -6.48 4.84 28.71
N LEU A 26 -6.24 5.61 27.64
CA LEU A 26 -4.88 5.90 27.16
C LEU A 26 -4.03 6.61 28.21
N ARG A 27 -4.60 7.59 28.91
CA ARG A 27 -3.92 8.27 30.03
C ARG A 27 -3.50 7.32 31.15
N ARG A 28 -4.25 6.24 31.37
CA ARG A 28 -3.94 5.22 32.39
C ARG A 28 -2.90 4.20 31.91
N GLU A 29 -2.94 3.84 30.63
CA GLU A 29 -1.97 2.93 30.00
C GLU A 29 -0.58 3.57 29.92
N GLY A 30 -0.50 4.90 29.95
CA GLY A 30 0.76 5.63 29.84
C GLY A 30 1.23 5.74 28.40
N ASP A 31 2.40 6.33 28.20
CA ASP A 31 2.96 6.47 26.86
C ASP A 31 3.41 5.09 26.33
N TYR A 32 3.17 4.85 25.04
CA TYR A 32 3.64 3.64 24.39
C TYR A 32 5.16 3.67 24.28
N GLU A 33 5.83 2.85 25.08
CA GLU A 33 7.25 2.55 24.93
C GLU A 33 7.43 1.58 23.75
N GLY A 34 7.57 2.16 22.55
CA GLY A 34 7.90 1.41 21.35
C GLY A 34 9.30 0.78 21.43
N PRO A 35 9.72 0.07 20.37
CA PRO A 35 11.12 -0.35 20.25
C PRO A 35 12.04 0.88 20.37
N GLU A 36 13.27 0.65 20.84
CA GLU A 36 14.29 1.71 20.94
C GLU A 36 14.36 2.50 19.62
N GLU A 37 14.31 3.82 19.73
CA GLU A 37 14.49 4.72 18.59
C GLU A 37 15.89 4.49 18.01
N PHE A 38 15.96 4.08 16.75
CA PHE A 38 17.21 3.94 16.04
C PHE A 38 17.49 5.19 15.21
N GLU A 39 18.75 5.60 15.18
CA GLU A 39 19.18 6.74 14.39
C GLU A 39 19.19 6.36 12.90
N VAL A 40 18.37 7.04 12.10
CA VAL A 40 18.31 6.84 10.64
C VAL A 40 19.22 7.87 9.96
N ASP A 41 20.24 7.38 9.25
CA ASP A 41 21.09 8.23 8.39
C ASP A 41 20.32 8.64 7.12
N TRP A 42 19.58 9.74 7.22
CA TRP A 42 18.82 10.31 6.11
C TRP A 42 19.70 10.85 4.97
N SER A 43 21.01 11.02 5.17
CA SER A 43 21.93 11.48 4.11
C SER A 43 22.07 10.47 2.96
N ARG A 44 21.75 9.20 3.23
CA ARG A 44 21.75 8.10 2.25
C ARG A 44 20.38 7.78 1.68
N ALA A 45 19.35 8.54 2.04
CA ALA A 45 18.01 8.29 1.55
C ALA A 45 17.93 8.60 0.04
N GLU A 46 17.64 7.59 -0.77
CA GLU A 46 17.39 7.77 -2.20
C GLU A 46 15.90 8.02 -2.46
N ILE A 47 15.59 9.10 -3.16
CA ILE A 47 14.24 9.35 -3.64
C ILE A 47 13.99 8.43 -4.83
N VAL A 48 13.31 7.31 -4.57
CA VAL A 48 12.82 6.42 -5.62
C VAL A 48 11.51 6.98 -6.15
N ILE A 49 11.56 7.63 -7.32
CA ILE A 49 10.34 8.01 -8.05
C ILE A 49 9.89 6.77 -8.84
N PRO A 50 8.78 6.12 -8.48
CA PRO A 50 8.31 4.97 -9.25
C PRO A 50 7.85 5.45 -10.62
N GLU A 51 8.41 4.86 -11.69
CA GLU A 51 7.90 5.11 -13.03
C GLU A 51 6.43 4.66 -13.11
N PRO A 52 5.54 5.51 -13.65
CA PRO A 52 4.14 5.16 -13.78
C PRO A 52 4.01 4.00 -14.77
N LYS A 53 3.23 2.99 -14.37
CA LYS A 53 2.89 1.88 -15.27
C LYS A 53 2.08 2.42 -16.44
N GLN A 54 2.42 1.99 -17.65
CA GLN A 54 1.61 2.31 -18.83
C GLN A 54 0.33 1.46 -18.81
N ALA A 55 -0.82 2.14 -18.85
CA ALA A 55 -2.11 1.48 -18.97
C ALA A 55 -2.37 1.11 -20.43
N ILE A 56 -2.17 -0.16 -20.77
CA ILE A 56 -2.40 -0.70 -22.11
C ILE A 56 -3.57 -1.68 -22.12
N SER A 57 -4.18 -1.87 -23.28
CA SER A 57 -5.11 -2.98 -23.52
C SER A 57 -4.30 -4.21 -23.94
N LEU A 58 -4.28 -5.25 -23.10
CA LEU A 58 -3.62 -6.53 -23.37
C LEU A 58 -4.66 -7.65 -23.33
N ARG A 59 -4.59 -8.56 -24.31
CA ARG A 59 -5.35 -9.81 -24.28
C ARG A 59 -4.51 -10.89 -23.62
N VAL A 60 -5.12 -11.61 -22.69
CA VAL A 60 -4.56 -12.77 -21.99
C VAL A 60 -5.60 -13.89 -22.01
N ASP A 61 -5.13 -15.13 -21.94
CA ASP A 61 -6.02 -16.28 -21.84
C ASP A 61 -6.84 -16.23 -20.55
N ALA A 62 -8.06 -16.77 -20.61
CA ALA A 62 -9.03 -16.67 -19.53
C ALA A 62 -8.55 -17.39 -18.25
N ASP A 63 -7.97 -18.57 -18.41
CA ASP A 63 -7.41 -19.39 -17.33
C ASP A 63 -6.25 -18.69 -16.60
N VAL A 64 -5.37 -18.02 -17.35
CA VAL A 64 -4.28 -17.21 -16.79
C VAL A 64 -4.84 -16.06 -15.97
N LEU A 65 -5.84 -15.34 -16.49
CA LEU A 65 -6.47 -14.24 -15.77
C LEU A 65 -7.15 -14.72 -14.48
N ASP A 66 -7.86 -15.84 -14.55
CA ASP A 66 -8.57 -16.42 -13.40
C ASP A 66 -7.60 -16.93 -12.34
N PHE A 67 -6.47 -17.54 -12.74
CA PHE A 67 -5.39 -17.93 -11.83
C PHE A 67 -4.87 -16.75 -11.01
N PHE A 68 -4.62 -15.60 -11.64
CA PHE A 68 -4.17 -14.41 -10.90
C PHE A 68 -5.28 -13.80 -10.05
N ARG A 69 -6.52 -13.72 -10.56
CA ARG A 69 -7.67 -13.19 -9.81
C ARG A 69 -7.97 -13.98 -8.54
N ALA A 70 -7.81 -15.30 -8.57
CA ALA A 70 -8.01 -16.17 -7.41
C ALA A 70 -7.12 -15.80 -6.21
N GLN A 71 -6.00 -15.11 -6.45
CA GLN A 71 -5.07 -14.67 -5.39
C GLN A 71 -5.54 -13.38 -4.68
N GLY A 72 -6.65 -12.79 -5.11
CA GLY A 72 -7.28 -11.64 -4.47
C GLY A 72 -6.69 -10.28 -4.86
N LYS A 73 -6.90 -9.29 -3.97
CA LYS A 73 -6.48 -7.89 -4.20
C LYS A 73 -5.00 -7.81 -4.56
N GLY A 74 -4.70 -7.05 -5.63
CA GLY A 74 -3.33 -6.91 -6.14
C GLY A 74 -2.92 -7.94 -7.19
N TYR A 75 -3.86 -8.73 -7.74
CA TYR A 75 -3.57 -9.70 -8.79
C TYR A 75 -2.81 -9.11 -10.00
N GLN A 76 -3.15 -7.89 -10.43
CA GLN A 76 -2.44 -7.21 -11.52
C GLN A 76 -0.98 -6.90 -11.18
N THR A 77 -0.70 -6.53 -9.92
CA THR A 77 0.67 -6.31 -9.44
C THR A 77 1.48 -7.59 -9.46
N ARG A 78 0.88 -8.72 -9.05
CA ARG A 78 1.51 -10.05 -9.14
C ARG A 78 1.76 -10.49 -10.57
N MET A 79 0.77 -10.32 -11.45
CA MET A 79 0.92 -10.60 -12.88
C MET A 79 2.06 -9.79 -13.50
N ASN A 80 2.14 -8.49 -13.19
CA ASN A 80 3.23 -7.63 -13.64
C ASN A 80 4.61 -8.05 -13.10
N ALA A 81 4.69 -8.55 -11.86
CA ALA A 81 5.94 -9.03 -11.28
C ALA A 81 6.47 -10.26 -12.04
N VAL A 82 5.60 -11.17 -12.45
CA VAL A 82 5.96 -12.35 -13.26
C VAL A 82 6.48 -11.91 -14.64
N LEU A 83 5.76 -11.00 -15.33
CA LEU A 83 6.19 -10.47 -16.62
C LEU A 83 7.57 -9.79 -16.53
N ARG A 84 7.81 -9.03 -15.45
CA ARG A 84 9.12 -8.40 -15.19
C ARG A 84 10.21 -9.43 -14.97
N ALA A 85 9.97 -10.45 -14.15
CA ALA A 85 10.95 -11.50 -13.88
C ALA A 85 11.35 -12.23 -15.17
N TYR A 86 10.37 -12.55 -16.03
CA TYR A 86 10.63 -13.14 -17.34
C TYR A 86 11.49 -12.23 -18.24
N MET A 87 11.14 -10.94 -18.32
CA MET A 87 11.90 -9.95 -19.09
C MET A 87 13.36 -9.84 -18.61
N GLU A 88 13.60 -9.76 -17.31
CA GLU A 88 14.97 -9.67 -16.76
C GLU A 88 15.76 -10.97 -17.02
N ALA A 89 15.14 -12.13 -16.88
CA ALA A 89 15.79 -13.41 -17.19
C ALA A 89 16.23 -13.49 -18.67
N GLN A 90 15.44 -12.95 -19.60
CA GLN A 90 15.80 -12.89 -21.01
C GLN A 90 16.92 -11.89 -21.31
N LYS A 91 16.96 -10.74 -20.61
CA LYS A 91 18.03 -9.75 -20.79
C LYS A 91 19.40 -10.24 -20.32
N VAL A 92 19.44 -11.08 -19.28
CA VAL A 92 20.71 -11.63 -18.75
C VAL A 92 21.26 -12.76 -19.63
N ALA A 93 20.39 -13.45 -20.38
CA ALA A 93 20.77 -14.58 -21.22
C ALA A 93 21.30 -14.19 -22.61
N GLY A 94 21.20 -12.92 -23.01
CA GLY A 94 21.68 -12.38 -24.29
C GLY A 94 22.81 -11.39 -24.11
#